data_AF-A0A9P9DF44-F1
#
_entry.id   AF-A0A9P9DF44-F1
#
_cell.length_a   1.000
_cell.length_b   1.000
_cell.length_c   1.000
_cell.angle_alpha   90.00
_cell.angle_beta   90.00
_cell.angle_gamma   90.00
#
_symmetry.space_group_name_H-M   'P 1'
#
loop_
_entity.id
_entity.type
_entity.pdbx_description
1 polymer ?
#
loop_
_entity_poly.entity_id
_entity_poly.type
_entity_poly.pdbx_seq_one_letter_code
_entity_poly.pdbx_strand_id
1 'polypeptide(L)'
;MSSTTSMPTSSQWYNRHRRCEDGCSHEGKLELITWTSTAGGDRMGWGNCLASESDELKEKFEKEFNSNEEKMYEYWPQGFRWTCCGTEGDQRFGCDHHGNGSTPCSCDFCKMGKPIPDSIHKNRTESAAGKGLRLSRGPDPRSFHRSQGGIAEIMRSSLGMP
;
A
#
# COMPACT_ATOMS: atom_id res chain seq x y z
N MET A 1 29.40 -19.70 -26.56
CA MET A 1 28.73 -19.24 -25.31
C MET A 1 27.88 -18.05 -25.69
N SER A 2 26.60 -18.27 -25.98
CA SER A 2 25.69 -17.21 -26.40
C SER A 2 25.13 -16.54 -25.16
N SER A 3 25.62 -15.33 -24.86
CA SER A 3 25.06 -14.49 -23.80
C SER A 3 23.68 -13.99 -24.24
N THR A 4 22.64 -14.53 -23.63
CA THR A 4 21.28 -14.01 -23.73
C THR A 4 21.23 -12.68 -22.98
N THR A 5 21.36 -11.57 -23.71
CA THR A 5 21.02 -10.25 -23.20
C THR A 5 19.52 -10.22 -22.93
N SER A 6 19.14 -10.31 -21.66
CA SER A 6 17.77 -10.06 -21.22
C SER A 6 17.40 -8.63 -21.63
N MET A 7 16.46 -8.49 -22.56
CA MET A 7 15.84 -7.20 -22.88
C MET A 7 15.30 -6.58 -21.60
N PRO A 8 15.46 -5.26 -21.37
CA PRO A 8 14.79 -4.61 -20.26
C PRO A 8 13.29 -4.79 -20.45
N THR A 9 12.65 -5.53 -19.55
CA THR A 9 11.19 -5.54 -19.40
C THR A 9 10.73 -4.10 -19.48
N SER A 10 9.78 -3.78 -20.37
CA SER A 10 9.16 -2.45 -20.42
C SER A 10 8.92 -2.02 -18.98
N SER A 11 9.47 -0.86 -18.59
CA SER A 11 9.37 -0.46 -17.20
C SER A 11 7.88 -0.33 -16.91
N GLN A 12 7.35 -1.21 -16.07
CA GLN A 12 5.95 -1.19 -15.67
C GLN A 12 5.57 0.25 -15.32
N TRP A 13 4.45 0.74 -15.86
CA TRP A 13 4.07 2.16 -15.78
C TRP A 13 4.12 2.70 -14.34
N TYR A 14 3.78 1.84 -13.36
CA TYR A 14 3.76 2.16 -11.94
C TYR A 14 5.13 2.27 -11.26
N ASN A 15 6.22 1.85 -11.92
CA ASN A 15 7.55 1.88 -11.29
C ASN A 15 7.98 3.30 -10.90
N ARG A 16 7.57 4.32 -11.66
CA ARG A 16 7.86 5.74 -11.36
C ARG A 16 7.16 6.26 -10.11
N HIS A 17 6.13 5.55 -9.61
CA HIS A 17 5.32 5.95 -8.46
C HIS A 17 5.70 5.25 -7.16
N ARG A 18 6.71 4.37 -7.18
CA ARG A 18 7.07 3.55 -6.00
C ARG A 18 7.65 4.34 -4.83
N ARG A 19 8.36 5.43 -5.12
CA ARG A 19 9.15 6.17 -4.13
C ARG A 19 8.23 6.98 -3.23
N CYS A 20 8.34 6.73 -1.94
CA CYS A 20 7.67 7.48 -0.89
C CYS A 20 8.47 8.73 -0.50
N GLU A 21 7.80 9.69 0.12
CA GLU A 21 8.39 10.94 0.60
C GLU A 21 9.27 10.75 1.85
N ASP A 22 9.04 9.70 2.63
CA ASP A 22 9.89 9.27 3.76
C ASP A 22 11.17 8.54 3.32
N GLY A 23 11.42 8.43 2.02
CA GLY A 23 12.58 7.75 1.45
C GLY A 23 12.42 6.23 1.32
N CYS A 24 11.30 5.65 1.76
CA CYS A 24 10.97 4.26 1.48
C CYS A 24 10.50 4.07 0.02
N SER A 25 10.35 2.81 -0.39
CA SER A 25 9.84 2.48 -1.72
C SER A 25 8.91 1.28 -1.65
N HIS A 26 7.77 1.38 -2.33
CA HIS A 26 6.88 0.25 -2.55
C HIS A 26 7.55 -0.79 -3.45
N GLU A 27 7.53 -2.06 -3.03
CA GLU A 27 8.06 -3.20 -3.80
C GLU A 27 6.96 -3.95 -4.56
N GLY A 28 5.70 -3.76 -4.16
CA GLY A 28 4.52 -4.37 -4.77
C GLY A 28 4.20 -3.77 -6.13
N LYS A 29 3.09 -4.21 -6.72
CA LYS A 29 2.53 -3.61 -7.94
C LYS A 29 1.44 -2.60 -7.54
N LEU A 30 1.18 -1.62 -8.40
CA LEU A 30 -0.11 -0.94 -8.37
C LEU A 30 -1.13 -1.84 -9.06
N GLU A 31 -2.20 -2.15 -8.35
CA GLU A 31 -3.31 -2.96 -8.84
C GLU A 31 -4.60 -2.17 -8.72
N LEU A 32 -5.36 -2.06 -9.81
CA LEU A 32 -6.65 -1.40 -9.82
C LEU A 32 -7.66 -2.19 -8.97
N ILE A 33 -8.33 -1.50 -8.04
CA ILE A 33 -9.34 -2.09 -7.18
C ILE A 33 -10.63 -2.26 -8.01
N THR A 34 -11.00 -3.49 -8.32
CA THR A 34 -12.15 -3.80 -9.19
C THR A 34 -13.30 -4.48 -8.45
N TRP A 35 -13.16 -4.66 -7.13
CA TRP A 35 -14.13 -5.34 -6.28
C TRP A 35 -14.87 -4.37 -5.36
N THR A 36 -15.99 -4.84 -4.81
CA THR A 36 -16.74 -4.13 -3.77
C THR A 36 -16.20 -4.45 -2.37
N SER A 37 -16.34 -3.50 -1.45
CA SER A 37 -16.03 -3.68 -0.03
C SER A 37 -17.06 -2.95 0.83
N THR A 38 -17.33 -3.45 2.03
CA THR A 38 -18.13 -2.75 3.06
C THR A 38 -17.28 -2.40 4.27
N ALA A 39 -15.96 -2.52 4.14
CA ALA A 39 -15.04 -2.19 5.22
C ALA A 39 -14.91 -0.68 5.37
N GLY A 40 -14.97 -0.20 6.61
CA GLY A 40 -15.01 1.23 6.92
C GLY A 40 -16.42 1.81 7.06
N GLY A 41 -17.47 0.98 6.99
CA GLY A 41 -18.87 1.39 7.20
C GLY A 41 -19.61 1.75 5.93
N ASP A 42 -18.93 2.40 4.99
CA ASP A 42 -19.48 2.69 3.67
C ASP A 42 -19.27 1.54 2.68
N ARG A 43 -20.20 1.39 1.74
CA ARG A 43 -20.06 0.43 0.64
C ARG A 43 -19.21 1.05 -0.46
N MET A 44 -17.97 0.61 -0.55
CA MET A 44 -17.03 0.95 -1.61
C MET A 44 -17.19 0.02 -2.81
N GLY A 45 -16.88 0.52 -4.00
CA GLY A 45 -16.95 -0.24 -5.24
C GLY A 45 -15.73 -0.08 -6.14
N TRP A 46 -15.96 -0.09 -7.45
CA TRP A 46 -14.91 -0.07 -8.46
C TRP A 46 -14.06 1.20 -8.34
N GLY A 47 -12.73 1.07 -8.43
CA GLY A 47 -11.80 2.18 -8.24
C GLY A 47 -11.82 2.74 -6.81
N ASN A 48 -12.21 1.95 -5.81
CA ASN A 48 -12.26 2.36 -4.41
C ASN A 48 -13.05 3.67 -4.18
N CYS A 49 -14.05 3.95 -5.02
CA CYS A 49 -15.00 5.04 -4.80
C CYS A 49 -16.25 4.52 -4.07
N LEU A 50 -17.19 5.41 -3.74
CA LEU A 50 -18.49 4.98 -3.23
C LEU A 50 -19.17 4.07 -4.26
N ALA A 51 -19.89 3.05 -3.80
CA ALA A 51 -20.59 2.13 -4.69
C ALA A 51 -21.61 2.83 -5.60
N SER A 52 -22.17 3.96 -5.17
CA SER A 52 -23.05 4.81 -5.98
C SER A 52 -22.35 5.50 -7.15
N GLU A 53 -21.03 5.66 -7.09
CA GLU A 53 -20.20 6.36 -8.09
C GLU A 53 -19.44 5.38 -9.00
N SER A 54 -19.47 4.08 -8.68
CA SER A 54 -18.64 3.07 -9.33
C SER A 54 -18.91 2.93 -10.83
N ASP A 55 -20.17 3.01 -11.25
CA ASP A 55 -20.52 2.84 -12.67
C ASP A 55 -19.99 4.02 -13.51
N GLU A 56 -20.10 5.26 -13.00
CA GLU A 56 -19.57 6.45 -13.66
C GLU A 56 -18.04 6.40 -13.77
N LEU A 57 -17.36 6.06 -12.67
CA LEU A 57 -15.89 5.98 -12.66
C LEU A 57 -15.37 4.87 -13.57
N LYS A 58 -16.06 3.72 -13.61
CA LYS A 58 -15.73 2.62 -14.52
C LYS A 58 -15.99 2.98 -15.98
N GLU A 59 -17.10 3.65 -16.28
CA GLU A 59 -17.39 4.13 -17.63
C GLU A 59 -16.31 5.12 -18.12
N LYS A 60 -15.87 6.04 -17.25
CA LYS A 60 -14.77 6.96 -17.54
C LYS A 60 -13.48 6.22 -17.89
N PHE A 61 -13.13 5.20 -17.10
CA PHE A 61 -11.97 4.36 -17.39
C PHE A 61 -12.06 3.66 -18.74
N GLU A 62 -13.19 3.00 -19.03
CA GLU A 62 -13.37 2.21 -20.24
C GLU A 62 -13.46 3.10 -21.49
N LYS A 63 -14.19 4.22 -21.43
CA LYS A 63 -14.49 5.07 -22.60
C LYS A 63 -13.51 6.23 -22.79
N GLU A 64 -13.25 7.01 -21.75
CA GLU A 64 -12.38 8.20 -21.87
C GLU A 64 -10.90 7.81 -21.80
N PHE A 65 -10.54 6.93 -20.87
CA PHE A 65 -9.16 6.49 -20.71
C PHE A 65 -8.80 5.29 -21.58
N ASN A 66 -9.76 4.70 -22.31
CA ASN A 66 -9.55 3.52 -23.16
C ASN A 66 -8.89 2.37 -22.38
N SER A 67 -9.35 2.15 -21.15
CA SER A 67 -8.82 1.17 -20.21
C SER A 67 -7.32 1.33 -19.89
N ASN A 68 -6.79 2.55 -19.99
CA ASN A 68 -5.40 2.86 -19.66
C ASN A 68 -5.22 3.09 -18.15
N GLU A 69 -4.55 2.16 -17.46
CA GLU A 69 -4.30 2.24 -16.02
C GLU A 69 -3.43 3.44 -15.61
N GLU A 70 -2.45 3.83 -16.42
CA GLU A 70 -1.58 4.97 -16.11
C GLU A 70 -2.38 6.29 -16.09
N LYS A 71 -3.25 6.50 -17.08
CA LYS A 71 -4.17 7.64 -17.11
C LYS A 71 -5.17 7.60 -15.97
N MET A 72 -5.70 6.42 -15.66
CA MET A 72 -6.60 6.24 -14.54
C MET A 72 -5.90 6.57 -13.21
N TYR A 73 -4.65 6.16 -13.04
CA TYR A 73 -3.87 6.47 -11.84
C TYR A 73 -3.54 7.97 -11.75
N GLU A 74 -3.23 8.63 -12.86
CA GLU A 74 -3.02 10.09 -12.89
C GLU A 74 -4.29 10.85 -12.48
N TYR A 75 -5.47 10.33 -12.81
CA TYR A 75 -6.77 10.92 -12.47
C TYR A 75 -7.27 10.56 -11.06
N TRP A 76 -7.13 9.29 -10.67
CA TRP A 76 -7.74 8.70 -9.47
C TRP A 76 -6.82 7.64 -8.83
N PRO A 77 -5.69 8.07 -8.25
CA PRO A 77 -4.65 7.17 -7.73
C PRO A 77 -5.12 6.29 -6.56
N GLN A 78 -6.04 6.77 -5.72
CA GLN A 78 -6.66 6.02 -4.62
C GLN A 78 -7.52 4.84 -5.08
N GLY A 79 -7.84 4.76 -6.38
CA GLY A 79 -8.50 3.59 -6.96
C GLY A 79 -7.58 2.38 -7.14
N PHE A 80 -6.29 2.53 -6.87
CA PHE A 80 -5.33 1.46 -6.90
C PHE A 80 -4.91 1.07 -5.47
N ARG A 81 -4.29 -0.10 -5.33
CA ARG A 81 -3.58 -0.52 -4.12
C ARG A 81 -2.14 -0.88 -4.42
N TRP A 82 -1.27 -0.72 -3.42
CA TRP A 82 0.05 -1.33 -3.41
C TRP A 82 -0.01 -2.75 -2.85
N THR A 83 0.35 -3.75 -3.64
CA THR A 83 0.23 -5.16 -3.21
C THR A 83 1.20 -5.58 -2.10
N CYS A 84 2.25 -4.80 -1.83
CA CYS A 84 3.26 -5.12 -0.80
C CYS A 84 2.79 -4.81 0.62
N CYS A 85 2.00 -3.75 0.78
CA CYS A 85 1.58 -3.24 2.09
C CYS A 85 0.07 -3.08 2.21
N GLY A 86 -0.68 -3.18 1.10
CA GLY A 86 -2.14 -3.08 1.08
C GLY A 86 -2.68 -1.68 1.33
N THR A 87 -1.86 -0.64 1.17
CA THR A 87 -2.29 0.75 1.20
C THR A 87 -2.82 1.18 -0.16
N GLU A 88 -3.60 2.25 -0.19
CA GLU A 88 -4.06 2.90 -1.41
C GLU A 88 -2.89 3.40 -2.27
N GLY A 89 -3.14 3.56 -3.57
CA GLY A 89 -2.12 3.91 -4.56
C GLY A 89 -1.59 5.34 -4.42
N ASP A 90 -2.34 6.22 -3.75
CA ASP A 90 -1.96 7.58 -3.40
C ASP A 90 -1.22 7.70 -2.06
N GLN A 91 -1.03 6.60 -1.33
CA GLN A 91 -0.25 6.57 -0.09
C GLN A 91 1.25 6.74 -0.40
N ARG A 92 1.77 7.94 -0.14
CA ARG A 92 3.17 8.35 -0.38
C ARG A 92 4.10 8.25 0.82
N PHE A 93 3.65 7.64 1.91
CA PHE A 93 4.43 7.46 3.13
C PHE A 93 4.19 6.07 3.72
N GLY A 94 5.22 5.48 4.33
CA GLY A 94 5.06 4.27 5.14
C GLY A 94 4.74 3.03 4.32
N CYS A 95 5.63 2.64 3.40
CA CYS A 95 5.60 1.28 2.84
C CYS A 95 5.97 0.27 3.94
N ASP A 96 5.03 0.04 4.85
CA ASP A 96 5.15 -0.79 6.03
C ASP A 96 4.94 -2.26 5.66
N HIS A 97 5.92 -2.83 4.96
CA HIS A 97 5.86 -4.21 4.48
C HIS A 97 6.10 -5.24 5.60
N HIS A 98 6.45 -4.80 6.82
CA HIS A 98 6.53 -5.62 8.04
C HIS A 98 7.30 -6.96 7.87
N GLY A 99 8.46 -6.90 7.20
CA GLY A 99 9.33 -8.06 6.96
C GLY A 99 9.16 -8.75 5.60
N ASN A 100 8.12 -8.42 4.84
CA ASN A 100 7.89 -9.02 3.52
C ASN A 100 8.65 -8.34 2.36
N GLY A 101 9.35 -7.23 2.65
CA GLY A 101 10.13 -6.47 1.68
C GLY A 101 11.61 -6.84 1.71
N SER A 102 12.31 -6.47 0.63
CA SER A 102 13.74 -6.68 0.43
C SER A 102 14.60 -5.89 1.42
N THR A 103 14.15 -4.71 1.86
CA THR A 103 14.84 -3.87 2.86
C THR A 103 14.21 -4.00 4.25
N PRO A 104 14.88 -3.55 5.34
CA PRO A 104 14.25 -3.43 6.65
C PRO A 104 13.05 -2.46 6.63
N CYS A 105 11.95 -2.84 7.26
CA CYS A 105 10.77 -1.99 7.45
C CYS A 105 11.09 -0.74 8.29
N SER A 106 10.70 0.44 7.84
CA SER A 106 11.02 1.71 8.53
C SER A 106 10.05 2.09 9.66
N CYS A 107 8.94 1.37 9.81
CA CYS A 107 7.86 1.75 10.74
C CYS A 107 8.24 1.62 12.21
N ASP A 108 7.63 2.45 13.05
CA ASP A 108 7.90 2.52 14.49
C ASP A 108 7.72 1.17 15.19
N PHE A 109 6.64 0.44 14.87
CA PHE A 109 6.39 -0.87 15.48
C PHE A 109 7.52 -1.87 15.18
N CYS A 110 8.05 -1.89 13.96
CA CYS A 110 9.19 -2.74 13.63
C CYS A 110 10.47 -2.29 14.35
N LYS A 111 10.71 -0.97 14.45
CA LYS A 111 11.83 -0.41 15.24
C LYS A 111 11.74 -0.74 16.73
N MET A 112 10.52 -0.74 17.27
CA MET A 112 10.21 -1.14 18.65
C MET A 112 10.30 -2.66 18.87
N GLY A 113 10.36 -3.47 17.80
CA GLY A 113 10.29 -4.92 17.91
C GLY A 113 8.92 -5.42 18.35
N LYS A 114 7.86 -4.68 18.05
CA LYS A 114 6.47 -5.01 18.41
C LYS A 114 5.63 -5.24 17.15
N PRO A 115 4.67 -6.17 17.17
CA PRO A 115 3.68 -6.27 16.11
C PRO A 115 2.80 -5.01 16.09
N ILE A 116 2.23 -4.67 14.94
CA ILE A 116 1.21 -3.62 14.90
C ILE A 116 -0.03 -4.05 15.71
N PRO A 117 -0.72 -3.12 16.40
CA PRO A 117 -1.96 -3.37 17.11
C PRO A 117 -3.03 -4.02 16.23
N ASP A 118 -3.87 -4.86 16.84
CA ASP A 118 -4.98 -5.54 16.16
C ASP A 118 -5.88 -4.56 15.40
N SER A 119 -6.19 -3.41 15.98
CA SER A 119 -7.03 -2.38 15.36
C SER A 119 -6.43 -1.86 14.06
N ILE A 120 -5.13 -1.53 14.06
CA ILE A 120 -4.42 -1.06 12.86
C ILE A 120 -4.36 -2.17 11.82
N HIS A 121 -4.06 -3.40 12.24
CA HIS A 121 -3.99 -4.52 11.31
C HIS A 121 -5.34 -4.80 10.65
N LYS A 122 -6.41 -4.89 11.45
CA LYS A 122 -7.77 -5.13 10.96
C LYS A 122 -8.21 -4.04 10.00
N ASN A 123 -8.02 -2.77 10.35
CA ASN A 123 -8.34 -1.65 9.46
C ASN A 123 -7.66 -1.81 8.10
N ARG A 124 -6.39 -2.21 8.09
CA ARG A 124 -5.64 -2.43 6.86
C ARG A 124 -6.16 -3.63 6.08
N THR A 125 -6.31 -4.80 6.70
CA THR A 125 -6.71 -6.04 6.00
C THR A 125 -8.17 -6.07 5.58
N GLU A 126 -9.02 -5.34 6.30
CA GLU A 126 -10.45 -5.27 6.00
C GLU A 126 -10.73 -4.19 4.95
N SER A 127 -9.93 -3.12 4.85
CA SER A 127 -10.07 -2.07 3.82
C SER A 127 -10.22 -2.62 2.40
N ALA A 128 -10.84 -1.83 1.51
CA ALA A 128 -10.94 -2.19 0.09
C ALA A 128 -9.55 -2.45 -0.53
N ALA A 129 -8.53 -1.67 -0.18
CA ALA A 129 -7.16 -1.86 -0.64
C ALA A 129 -6.54 -3.16 -0.09
N GLY A 130 -6.69 -3.46 1.21
CA GLY A 130 -6.12 -4.66 1.82
C GLY A 130 -6.85 -5.97 1.51
N LYS A 131 -8.08 -5.91 0.98
CA LYS A 131 -8.94 -7.08 0.76
C LYS A 131 -8.23 -8.18 -0.04
N GLY A 132 -8.10 -9.36 0.56
CA GLY A 132 -7.50 -10.53 -0.08
C GLY A 132 -5.96 -10.57 -0.03
N LEU A 133 -5.30 -9.55 0.51
CA LEU A 133 -3.87 -9.59 0.78
C LEU A 133 -3.58 -10.30 2.10
N ARG A 134 -2.49 -11.08 2.14
CA ARG A 134 -1.94 -11.66 3.37
C ARG A 134 -0.83 -10.76 3.90
N LEU A 135 -1.22 -9.75 4.67
CA LEU A 135 -0.30 -8.76 5.20
C LEU A 135 0.32 -9.24 6.52
N SER A 136 1.63 -9.11 6.67
CA SER A 136 2.31 -9.39 7.94
C SER A 136 1.98 -8.31 8.98
N ARG A 137 1.87 -8.71 10.25
CA ARG A 137 1.76 -7.79 11.39
C ARG A 137 3.11 -7.28 11.88
N GLY A 138 4.21 -7.87 11.40
CA GLY A 138 5.54 -7.64 11.92
C GLY A 138 5.74 -8.20 13.33
N PRO A 139 6.83 -7.80 14.01
CA PRO A 139 7.83 -6.84 13.53
C PRO A 139 8.75 -7.47 12.46
N ASP A 140 9.35 -6.63 11.63
CA ASP A 140 10.52 -7.02 10.84
C ASP A 140 11.76 -7.06 11.77
N PRO A 141 12.35 -8.24 12.04
CA PRO A 141 13.47 -8.37 12.97
C PRO A 141 14.72 -7.59 12.53
N ARG A 142 14.87 -7.30 11.23
CA ARG A 142 16.00 -6.51 10.69
C ARG A 142 15.90 -5.03 11.05
N SER A 143 14.73 -4.59 11.53
CA SER A 143 14.42 -3.18 11.76
C SER A 143 14.55 -2.78 13.23
N PHE A 144 14.69 -3.74 14.13
CA PHE A 144 14.76 -3.48 15.57
C PHE A 144 15.92 -2.54 15.91
N HIS A 145 15.61 -1.45 16.61
CA HIS A 145 16.61 -0.46 16.99
C HIS A 145 16.31 0.11 18.38
N ARG A 146 17.09 -0.27 19.39
CA ARG A 146 16.79 0.02 20.81
C ARG A 146 16.48 1.49 21.10
N SER A 147 17.32 2.43 20.66
CA SER A 147 17.10 3.86 20.96
C SER A 147 15.89 4.44 20.22
N GLN A 148 15.80 4.24 18.90
CA GLN A 148 14.67 4.70 18.09
C GLN A 148 13.35 4.05 18.55
N GLY A 149 13.36 2.77 18.91
CA GLY A 149 12.22 2.07 19.47
C GLY A 149 11.76 2.68 20.81
N GLY A 150 12.70 2.97 21.72
CA GLY A 150 12.38 3.65 22.98
C GLY A 150 11.78 5.04 22.78
N ILE A 151 12.33 5.84 21.84
CA ILE A 151 11.80 7.16 21.50
C ILE A 151 10.39 7.05 20.91
N ALA A 152 10.18 6.12 19.98
CA ALA A 152 8.89 5.89 19.35
C ALA A 152 7.83 5.50 20.39
N GLU A 153 8.16 4.60 21.32
CA GLU A 153 7.26 4.16 22.39
C GLU A 153 6.81 5.33 23.28
N ILE A 154 7.74 6.21 23.68
CA ILE A 154 7.43 7.39 24.51
C ILE A 154 6.55 8.39 23.74
N MET A 155 6.90 8.69 22.49
CA MET A 155 6.17 9.67 21.67
C MET A 155 4.74 9.20 21.38
N ARG A 156 4.56 7.94 21.02
CA ARG A 156 3.24 7.36 20.76
C ARG A 156 2.37 7.38 22.01
N SER A 157 2.92 6.97 23.15
CA SER A 157 2.23 7.02 24.45
C SER A 157 1.81 8.45 24.82
N SER A 158 2.67 9.43 24.58
CA SER A 158 2.39 10.85 24.87
C SER A 158 1.28 11.43 24.01
N LEU A 159 1.09 10.90 22.79
CA LEU A 159 0.03 11.27 21.86
C LEU A 159 -1.24 10.41 21.99
N GLY A 160 -1.31 9.53 22.98
CA GLY A 160 -2.44 8.61 23.16
C GLY A 160 -2.57 7.57 22.04
N MET A 161 -1.48 7.30 21.32
CA MET A 161 -1.43 6.28 20.27
C MET A 161 -0.99 4.93 20.85
N PRO A 162 -1.53 3.81 20.31
CA PRO A 162 -1.12 2.47 20.70
C PRO A 162 0.31 2.12 20.24
#